data_AF-A0A7R9DU87-F1
#
_entry.id   AF-A0A7R9DU87-F1
#
_cell.length_a   1.000
_cell.length_b   1.000
_cell.length_c   1.000
_cell.angle_alpha   90.00
_cell.angle_beta   90.00
_cell.angle_gamma   90.00
#
_symmetry.space_group_name_H-M   'P 1'
#
loop_
_entity.id
_entity.type
_entity.pdbx_description
1 polymer ?
#
loop_
_entity_poly.entity_id
_entity_poly.type
_entity_poly.pdbx_seq_one_letter_code
_entity_poly.pdbx_strand_id
1 'polypeptide(L)'
;LTLSLGPGNVSLWVDHQLIHSHEEHTSEDLALTTDGVFYLGNVGSVTGGFPNQKSVTAETRGHFSSRFSGCLKELSWNKNYIVTDFSRYTGENIGSCDLGHG
;
A
#
# COMPACT_ATOMS: atom_id res chain seq x y z
N LEU A 1 5.72 8.01 5.99
CA LEU A 1 5.17 6.76 6.56
C LEU A 1 6.06 5.60 6.13
N THR A 2 6.36 4.67 7.04
CA THR A 2 7.15 3.46 6.77
C THR A 2 6.51 2.29 7.47
N LEU A 3 6.24 1.21 6.73
CA LEU A 3 5.87 -0.08 7.28
C LEU A 3 7.10 -1.00 7.20
N SER A 4 7.54 -1.54 8.32
CA SER A 4 8.67 -2.47 8.38
C SER A 4 8.19 -3.81 8.92
N LEU A 5 8.44 -4.86 8.13
CA LEU A 5 8.12 -6.22 8.45
C LEU A 5 9.44 -6.97 8.68
N GLY A 6 9.62 -7.52 9.87
CA GLY A 6 10.72 -8.41 10.22
C GLY A 6 10.18 -9.74 10.77
N PRO A 7 11.06 -10.70 11.07
CA PRO A 7 10.67 -11.99 11.63
C PRO A 7 9.93 -11.79 12.96
N GLY A 8 8.63 -12.11 12.98
CA GLY A 8 7.79 -11.95 14.16
C GLY A 8 7.56 -10.49 14.59
N ASN A 9 7.90 -9.49 13.77
CA ASN A 9 7.62 -8.09 14.10
C ASN A 9 7.02 -7.30 12.93
N VAL A 10 6.08 -6.42 13.26
CA VAL A 10 5.50 -5.45 12.32
C VAL A 10 5.49 -4.08 12.98
N SER A 11 6.18 -3.12 12.38
CA SER A 11 6.27 -1.75 12.90
C SER A 11 5.77 -0.71 11.90
N LEU A 12 5.02 0.26 12.41
CA LEU A 12 4.49 1.40 11.67
C LEU A 12 5.14 2.68 12.18
N TRP A 13 5.82 3.37 11.28
CA TRP A 13 6.48 4.63 11.53
C TRP A 13 5.78 5.75 10.76
N VAL A 14 5.49 6.85 11.43
CA VAL A 14 4.94 8.07 10.83
C VAL A 14 5.89 9.20 11.22
N ASP A 15 6.37 9.96 10.22
CA ASP A 15 7.31 11.07 10.42
C ASP A 15 8.53 10.71 11.29
N HIS A 16 9.11 9.54 11.01
CA HIS A 16 10.25 8.96 11.74
C HIS A 16 9.98 8.58 13.20
N GLN A 17 8.74 8.64 13.66
CA GLN A 17 8.32 8.19 14.98
C GLN A 17 7.65 6.83 14.89
N LEU A 18 8.04 5.91 15.77
CA LEU A 18 7.35 4.62 15.93
C LEU A 18 5.98 4.87 16.56
N ILE A 19 4.91 4.68 15.81
CA ILE A 19 3.54 4.87 16.29
C ILE A 19 2.95 3.54 16.76
N HIS A 20 3.30 2.44 16.09
CA HIS A 20 2.81 1.12 16.44
C HIS A 20 3.88 0.05 16.19
N SER A 21 3.96 -0.93 17.09
CA SER A 21 4.75 -2.13 16.91
C SER A 21 3.95 -3.31 17.43
N HIS A 22 3.92 -4.38 16.66
CA HIS A 22 3.37 -5.66 17.07
C HIS A 22 4.47 -6.70 17.00
N GLU A 23 4.65 -7.44 18.10
CA GLU A 23 5.55 -8.58 18.18
C GLU A 23 4.71 -9.84 18.32
N GLU A 24 4.91 -10.77 17.40
CA GLU A 24 4.27 -12.08 17.42
C GLU A 24 5.27 -13.09 17.99
N HIS A 25 4.93 -13.65 19.15
CA HIS A 25 5.77 -14.62 19.86
C HIS A 25 5.58 -16.02 19.26
N THR A 26 5.97 -16.20 18.00
CA THR A 26 6.00 -17.51 17.35
C THR A 26 7.42 -17.83 16.90
N SER A 27 7.91 -19.02 17.27
CA SER A 27 9.26 -19.51 17.00
C SER A 27 9.52 -19.90 15.54
N GLU A 28 8.54 -19.67 14.65
CA GLU A 28 8.61 -20.02 13.24
C GLU A 28 8.93 -18.77 12.43
N ASP A 29 9.89 -18.88 11.51
CA ASP A 29 10.16 -17.83 10.52
C ASP A 29 8.88 -17.60 9.69
N LEU A 30 8.12 -16.55 10.04
CA LEU A 30 6.94 -16.10 9.31
C LEU A 30 7.37 -15.53 7.95
N ALA A 31 7.62 -16.43 7.01
CA ALA A 31 7.80 -16.06 5.61
C ALA A 31 6.47 -15.51 5.07
N LEU A 32 6.47 -14.26 4.63
CA LEU A 32 5.35 -13.65 3.93
C LEU A 32 5.02 -14.46 2.67
N THR A 33 3.84 -15.07 2.64
CA THR A 33 3.32 -15.75 1.45
C THR A 33 2.67 -14.72 0.53
N THR A 34 3.40 -14.27 -0.48
CA THR A 34 2.95 -13.27 -1.46
C THR A 34 3.45 -13.61 -2.86
N ASP A 35 2.71 -13.17 -3.88
CA ASP A 35 3.12 -13.18 -5.28
C ASP A 35 4.09 -12.04 -5.64
N GLY A 36 4.41 -11.17 -4.67
CA GLY A 36 5.32 -10.04 -4.85
C GLY A 36 4.68 -8.82 -5.52
N VAL A 37 3.35 -8.79 -5.71
CA VAL A 37 2.65 -7.67 -6.33
C VAL A 37 2.00 -6.78 -5.27
N PHE A 38 2.30 -5.49 -5.33
CA PHE A 38 1.69 -4.48 -4.46
C PHE A 38 0.85 -3.51 -5.28
N TYR A 39 -0.40 -3.34 -4.85
CA TYR A 39 -1.35 -2.43 -5.47
C TYR A 39 -1.38 -1.10 -4.74
N LEU A 40 -1.27 -0.01 -5.49
CA LEU A 40 -1.27 1.36 -4.96
C LEU A 40 -2.44 2.14 -5.58
N GLY A 41 -3.24 2.79 -4.75
CA GLY A 41 -4.31 3.67 -5.23
C GLY A 41 -5.42 2.93 -5.99
N ASN A 42 -5.90 3.53 -7.09
CA ASN A 42 -6.88 2.89 -7.97
C ASN A 42 -6.19 1.88 -8.89
N VAL A 43 -6.69 0.64 -8.88
CA VAL A 43 -6.36 -0.38 -9.87
C VAL A 43 -7.67 -0.82 -10.50
N GLY A 44 -7.88 -0.50 -11.77
CA GLY A 44 -9.00 -1.02 -12.56
C GLY A 44 -10.29 -0.18 -12.59
N SER A 45 -10.75 0.00 -13.83
CA SER A 45 -11.94 0.72 -14.32
C SER A 45 -13.23 0.58 -13.47
N VAL A 46 -13.86 1.73 -13.21
CA VAL A 46 -15.23 2.02 -12.73
C VAL A 46 -15.82 1.27 -11.52
N THR A 47 -15.26 0.17 -11.04
CA THR A 47 -15.76 -0.54 -9.83
C THR A 47 -14.64 -1.30 -9.11
N GLY A 48 -14.09 -0.68 -8.05
CA GLY A 48 -13.23 -1.30 -7.05
C GLY A 48 -11.74 -1.12 -7.32
N GLY A 49 -11.02 -0.44 -6.41
CA GLY A 49 -9.57 -0.17 -6.53
C GLY A 49 -8.66 -1.39 -6.32
N PHE A 50 -9.15 -2.58 -6.64
CA PHE A 50 -8.44 -3.85 -6.54
C PHE A 50 -8.65 -4.64 -7.84
N PRO A 51 -7.71 -5.53 -8.22
CA PRO A 51 -7.90 -6.42 -9.36
C PRO A 51 -9.19 -7.23 -9.26
N ASN A 52 -9.78 -7.61 -10.40
CA ASN A 52 -10.96 -8.48 -10.49
C ASN A 52 -12.29 -7.87 -10.00
N GLN A 53 -12.47 -6.55 -10.09
CA GLN A 53 -13.73 -5.83 -9.76
C GLN A 53 -14.19 -5.99 -8.30
N LYS A 54 -13.27 -6.31 -7.39
CA LYS A 54 -13.60 -6.43 -5.97
C LYS A 54 -13.81 -5.06 -5.34
N SER A 55 -14.85 -4.92 -4.52
CA SER A 55 -15.06 -3.68 -3.75
C SER A 55 -14.01 -3.50 -2.67
N VAL A 56 -13.71 -2.25 -2.31
CA VAL A 56 -12.77 -1.93 -1.21
C VAL A 56 -13.23 -2.58 0.09
N THR A 57 -14.52 -2.51 0.38
CA THR A 57 -15.12 -3.11 1.57
C THR A 57 -14.91 -4.62 1.61
N ALA A 58 -15.06 -5.32 0.49
CA ALA A 58 -14.87 -6.77 0.45
C ALA A 58 -13.40 -7.15 0.68
N GLU A 59 -12.47 -6.50 -0.03
CA GLU A 59 -11.05 -6.86 0.06
C GLU A 59 -10.43 -6.48 1.41
N THR A 60 -10.88 -5.37 1.99
CA THR A 60 -10.40 -4.90 3.29
C THR A 60 -11.21 -5.46 4.46
N ARG A 61 -12.07 -6.46 4.22
CA ARG A 61 -12.95 -7.07 5.25
C ARG A 61 -13.75 -6.04 6.06
N GLY A 62 -14.15 -4.94 5.42
CA GLY A 62 -14.93 -3.86 6.02
C GLY A 62 -14.13 -2.78 6.72
N HIS A 63 -12.79 -2.88 6.81
CA HIS A 63 -11.96 -1.83 7.43
C HIS A 63 -11.98 -0.51 6.65
N PHE A 64 -12.15 -0.57 5.33
CA PHE A 64 -12.26 0.62 4.49
C PHE A 64 -13.46 0.52 3.54
N SER A 65 -14.12 1.65 3.30
CA SER A 65 -15.30 1.74 2.42
C SER A 65 -15.03 2.52 1.14
N SER A 66 -13.95 3.31 1.09
CA SER A 66 -13.61 4.19 -0.03
C SER A 66 -12.17 3.98 -0.48
N ARG A 67 -11.91 4.38 -1.73
CA ARG A 67 -10.57 4.33 -2.33
C ARG A 67 -9.75 5.53 -1.87
N PHE A 68 -8.43 5.38 -1.89
CA PHE A 68 -7.52 6.48 -1.59
C PHE A 68 -7.68 7.62 -2.61
N SER A 69 -7.68 8.86 -2.12
CA SER A 69 -7.66 10.10 -2.91
C SER A 69 -6.63 11.04 -2.29
N GLY A 70 -5.62 11.42 -3.07
CA GLY A 70 -4.49 12.21 -2.60
C GLY A 70 -3.23 11.94 -3.40
N CYS A 71 -2.11 12.45 -2.89
CA CYS A 71 -0.81 12.39 -3.56
C CYS A 71 0.14 11.41 -2.86
N LEU A 72 0.79 10.57 -3.66
CA LEU A 72 1.87 9.69 -3.22
C LEU A 72 3.15 10.08 -3.97
N LYS A 73 4.24 10.26 -3.22
CA LYS A 73 5.57 10.61 -3.75
C LYS A 73 6.61 9.79 -3.01
N GLU A 74 7.76 9.54 -3.64
CA GLU A 74 8.94 8.91 -3.01
C GLU A 74 8.65 7.52 -2.42
N LEU A 75 7.92 6.70 -3.17
CA LEU A 75 7.71 5.30 -2.82
C LEU A 75 9.03 4.53 -2.91
N SER A 76 9.36 3.78 -1.85
CA SER A 76 10.51 2.88 -1.81
C SER A 76 10.07 1.49 -1.37
N TRP A 77 10.73 0.47 -1.92
CA TRP A 77 10.53 -0.92 -1.55
C TRP A 77 11.87 -1.54 -1.13
N ASN A 78 11.98 -1.93 0.14
CA ASN A 78 13.24 -2.39 0.72
C ASN A 78 14.39 -1.38 0.48
N LYS A 79 15.60 -1.88 0.19
CA LYS A 79 16.79 -1.05 -0.11
C LYS A 79 16.82 -0.52 -1.54
N ASN A 80 15.80 -0.81 -2.35
CA ASN A 80 15.72 -0.35 -3.73
C ASN A 80 15.07 1.03 -3.75
N TYR A 81 15.87 2.05 -4.04
CA TYR A 81 15.47 3.45 -4.06
C TYR A 81 14.68 3.86 -5.31
N ILE A 82 14.58 2.99 -6.31
CA ILE A 82 13.93 3.29 -7.58
C ILE A 82 13.05 2.09 -7.94
N VAL A 83 11.76 2.17 -7.61
CA VAL A 83 10.75 1.29 -8.19
C VAL A 83 10.18 2.00 -9.41
N THR A 84 10.50 1.48 -10.59
CA THR A 84 9.87 1.86 -11.87
C THR A 84 9.55 0.54 -12.57
N ASP A 85 8.35 -0.02 -12.36
CA ASP A 85 7.28 0.20 -13.34
C ASP A 85 5.86 -0.02 -12.77
N PHE A 86 4.99 0.98 -12.96
CA PHE A 86 3.61 1.11 -12.44
C PHE A 86 2.57 0.37 -13.31
N SER A 87 2.99 -0.72 -13.95
CA SER A 87 2.31 -1.59 -14.93
C SER A 87 1.19 -0.98 -15.81
N ARG A 88 1.34 0.33 -16.06
CA ARG A 88 0.62 1.28 -16.94
C ARG A 88 -0.73 1.80 -16.46
N TYR A 89 -0.86 1.87 -15.14
CA TYR A 89 -1.75 2.79 -14.41
C TYR A 89 -3.26 2.46 -14.45
N THR A 90 -4.05 2.90 -13.47
CA THR A 90 -5.50 3.10 -13.69
C THR A 90 -6.17 4.03 -12.68
N GLY A 91 -6.08 5.34 -12.95
CA GLY A 91 -6.80 6.43 -12.26
C GLY A 91 -5.91 7.63 -11.89
N GLU A 92 -4.92 7.89 -12.75
CA GLU A 92 -3.61 8.50 -12.53
C GLU A 92 -3.53 10.04 -12.64
N ASN A 93 -2.57 10.70 -11.96
CA ASN A 93 -1.71 11.67 -12.66
C ASN A 93 -0.29 11.48 -12.11
N ILE A 94 0.64 11.22 -13.03
CA ILE A 94 1.97 10.72 -12.74
C ILE A 94 2.94 11.63 -13.47
N GLY A 95 3.74 12.34 -12.68
CA GLY A 95 4.47 13.54 -13.09
C GLY A 95 3.87 14.83 -12.52
N SER A 96 2.57 14.84 -12.19
CA SER A 96 1.89 15.95 -11.52
C SER A 96 0.96 15.45 -10.42
N CYS A 97 0.61 16.35 -9.51
CA CYS A 97 -0.32 16.09 -8.43
C CYS A 97 -1.30 17.26 -8.40
N ASP A 98 -2.37 17.14 -9.18
CA ASP A 98 -3.37 18.19 -9.30
C ASP A 98 -4.39 18.03 -8.17
N LEU A 99 -4.12 18.69 -7.05
CA LEU A 99 -5.11 18.88 -6.01
C LEU A 99 -6.10 19.91 -6.54
N GLY A 100 -7.12 19.45 -7.28
CA GLY A 100 -8.20 20.32 -7.72
C GLY A 100 -8.71 21.13 -6.53
N HIS A 101 -8.66 22.45 -6.63
CA HIS A 101 -9.25 23.34 -5.63
C HIS A 101 -10.74 22.98 -5.50
N GLY A 102 -11.10 22.39 -4.37
CA GLY A 102 -12.46 22.41 -3.84
C GLY A 102 -12.70 23.75 -3.15
#